data_AF-S3CEA3-F1
#
_entry.id   AF-S3CEA3-F1
#
_cell.length_a   1.000
_cell.length_b   1.000
_cell.length_c   1.000
_cell.angle_alpha   90.00
_cell.angle_beta   90.00
_cell.angle_gamma   90.00
#
_symmetry.space_group_name_H-M   'P 1'
#
loop_
_entity.id
_entity.type
_entity.pdbx_description
1 polymer ?
#
loop_
_entity_poly.entity_id
_entity_poly.type
_entity_poly.pdbx_seq_one_letter_code
_entity_poly.pdbx_strand_id
1 'polypeptide(L)'
;MASKVTAKPGYMLSRGFSANTSIWLIEIARELPHTVHLDGIDINFGQCPPKEWLAENITWVTQDIFSDPPAELREKYDVIHVQLFITLIRDGNPVPMLKNLIKMLKPGGYISWGEWDVATWEVIRAPSASSQTNGELEELKEYTSTLGKTRPGPSFISSGFNGVSKVIVDRQKFSTEIATLLLDTWIMASQEIAANVLDGLGGGQGDVARALIEEVGRNRGNTAFNLERVVTIGRKPLD
;
A
#
# COMPACT_ATOMS: atom_id res chain seq x y z
N MET A 1 -6.99 -12.14 28.43
CA MET A 1 -5.72 -12.88 28.25
C MET A 1 -5.43 -12.95 26.76
N ALA A 2 -4.59 -12.04 26.24
CA ALA A 2 -4.12 -12.12 24.87
C ALA A 2 -3.16 -13.31 24.78
N SER A 3 -3.56 -14.35 24.05
CA SER A 3 -2.65 -15.44 23.71
C SER A 3 -1.50 -14.85 22.89
N LYS A 4 -0.28 -14.93 23.43
CA LYS A 4 0.94 -14.69 22.66
C LYS A 4 0.90 -15.63 21.47
N VAL A 5 0.65 -15.09 20.28
CA VAL A 5 0.86 -15.80 19.02
C VAL A 5 2.36 -16.07 18.95
N THR A 6 2.77 -17.31 19.18
CA THR A 6 4.11 -17.80 18.87
C THR A 6 4.23 -17.92 17.34
N ALA A 7 4.33 -16.77 16.67
CA ALA A 7 4.58 -16.71 15.23
C ALA A 7 6.04 -17.13 14.97
N LYS A 8 6.22 -18.32 14.41
CA LYS A 8 7.43 -18.66 13.64
C LYS A 8 7.23 -18.10 12.22
N PRO A 9 8.27 -17.65 11.51
CA PRO A 9 8.12 -16.43 10.73
C PRO A 9 8.33 -16.58 9.21
N GLY A 10 7.64 -15.72 8.42
CA GLY A 10 7.78 -15.53 6.97
C GLY A 10 7.08 -14.24 6.52
N TYR A 11 7.44 -13.62 5.39
CA TYR A 11 7.09 -12.24 4.94
C TYR A 11 6.99 -12.13 3.40
N MET A 12 7.10 -10.94 2.75
CA MET A 12 6.16 -9.81 2.54
C MET A 12 6.15 -9.51 1.02
N LEU A 13 5.04 -8.97 0.51
CA LEU A 13 4.89 -8.53 -0.87
C LEU A 13 4.22 -7.15 -0.89
N SER A 14 4.99 -6.07 -1.06
CA SER A 14 4.46 -4.70 -0.95
C SER A 14 4.80 -3.89 -2.20
N ARG A 15 3.78 -3.35 -2.86
CA ARG A 15 3.93 -2.28 -3.87
C ARG A 15 2.84 -1.25 -3.61
N GLY A 16 3.24 0.01 -3.49
CA GLY A 16 2.39 1.09 -3.03
C GLY A 16 3.18 2.19 -2.35
N PHE A 17 3.47 3.25 -3.10
CA PHE A 17 3.97 4.59 -2.76
C PHE A 17 5.07 4.80 -1.68
N SER A 18 5.01 4.16 -0.51
CA SER A 18 6.14 3.98 0.44
C SER A 18 6.73 2.56 0.42
N ALA A 19 6.12 1.65 -0.34
CA ALA A 19 6.46 0.24 -0.41
C ALA A 19 7.63 -0.07 -1.35
N ASN A 20 7.85 0.79 -2.35
CA ASN A 20 8.99 0.64 -3.26
C ASN A 20 10.34 0.92 -2.58
N THR A 21 10.34 1.50 -1.37
CA THR A 21 11.55 1.68 -0.53
C THR A 21 11.73 0.57 0.49
N SER A 22 10.79 -0.40 0.54
CA SER A 22 10.80 -1.52 1.48
C SER A 22 10.82 -1.10 2.96
N ILE A 23 10.34 0.09 3.29
CA ILE A 23 10.40 0.67 4.65
C ILE A 23 9.78 -0.25 5.70
N TRP A 24 8.64 -0.88 5.41
CA TRP A 24 8.01 -1.80 6.35
C TRP A 24 8.89 -3.02 6.65
N LEU A 25 9.55 -3.57 5.62
CA LEU A 25 10.46 -4.71 5.78
C LEU A 25 11.65 -4.35 6.66
N ILE A 26 12.18 -3.14 6.48
CA ILE A 26 13.32 -2.63 7.23
C ILE A 26 12.94 -2.38 8.70
N GLU A 27 11.79 -1.75 8.95
CA GLU A 27 11.33 -1.49 10.32
C GLU A 27 10.98 -2.79 11.05
N ILE A 28 10.27 -3.73 10.40
CA ILE A 28 9.93 -4.99 11.06
C ILE A 28 11.15 -5.88 11.33
N ALA A 29 12.21 -5.76 10.53
CA ALA A 29 13.46 -6.49 10.77
C ALA A 29 14.12 -6.11 12.10
N ARG A 30 13.87 -4.90 12.61
CA ARG A 30 14.40 -4.40 13.89
C ARG A 30 13.65 -4.98 15.08
N GLU A 31 12.37 -5.30 14.89
CA GLU A 31 11.48 -5.80 15.94
C GLU A 31 11.48 -7.34 16.04
N LEU A 32 12.05 -8.03 15.05
CA LEU A 32 12.02 -9.49 14.96
C LEU A 32 13.41 -10.11 15.19
N PRO A 33 13.48 -11.34 15.72
CA PRO A 33 14.75 -12.02 15.91
C PRO A 33 15.51 -12.19 14.60
N HIS A 34 16.85 -12.08 14.60
CA HIS A 34 17.66 -12.26 13.39
C HIS A 34 17.56 -13.65 12.75
N THR A 35 17.07 -14.66 13.49
CA THR A 35 16.78 -16.00 12.96
C THR A 35 15.64 -16.02 11.95
N VAL A 36 14.94 -14.91 11.84
CA VAL A 36 13.80 -14.75 10.98
C VAL A 36 14.22 -14.23 9.60
N HIS A 37 13.83 -14.93 8.53
CA HIS A 37 14.17 -14.59 7.15
C HIS A 37 13.08 -13.77 6.46
N LEU A 38 13.46 -12.64 5.86
CA LEU A 38 12.62 -11.60 5.29
C LEU A 38 12.81 -11.53 3.77
N ASP A 39 11.79 -11.89 2.98
CA ASP A 39 11.82 -11.66 1.53
C ASP A 39 11.02 -10.41 1.18
N GLY A 40 11.63 -9.50 0.42
CA GLY A 40 10.94 -8.44 -0.31
C GLY A 40 10.72 -8.86 -1.76
N ILE A 41 9.46 -8.93 -2.16
CA ILE A 41 9.04 -9.45 -3.47
C ILE A 41 8.46 -8.33 -4.32
N ASP A 42 9.10 -8.04 -5.46
CA ASP A 42 8.62 -7.09 -6.48
C ASP A 42 9.18 -7.50 -7.86
N ILE A 43 8.67 -6.89 -8.94
CA ILE A 43 9.26 -6.99 -10.28
C ILE A 43 10.49 -6.09 -10.46
N ASN A 44 10.63 -5.06 -9.62
CA ASN A 44 11.74 -4.10 -9.69
C ASN A 44 12.09 -3.55 -8.29
N PHE A 45 13.39 -3.44 -8.00
CA PHE A 45 13.94 -2.94 -6.73
C PHE A 45 14.68 -1.59 -6.87
N GLY A 46 14.53 -0.88 -7.98
CA GLY A 46 15.28 0.36 -8.26
C GLY A 46 15.04 1.51 -7.26
N GLN A 47 13.99 1.40 -6.44
CA GLN A 47 13.67 2.37 -5.37
C GLN A 47 13.98 1.82 -3.96
N CYS A 48 14.43 0.57 -3.87
CA CYS A 48 14.83 -0.07 -2.62
C CYS A 48 16.26 0.32 -2.25
N PRO A 49 16.62 0.32 -0.94
CA PRO A 49 18.00 0.45 -0.54
C PRO A 49 18.87 -0.67 -1.11
N PRO A 50 20.14 -0.38 -1.41
CA PRO A 50 21.10 -1.40 -1.81
C PRO A 50 21.27 -2.44 -0.71
N LYS A 51 21.54 -3.69 -1.09
CA LYS A 51 21.56 -4.85 -0.19
C LYS A 51 22.58 -4.68 0.94
N GLU A 52 23.67 -3.96 0.68
CA GLU A 52 24.74 -3.62 1.60
C GLU A 52 24.27 -2.74 2.77
N TRP A 53 23.14 -2.06 2.64
CA TRP A 53 22.55 -1.21 3.69
C TRP A 53 21.47 -1.94 4.50
N LEU A 54 21.16 -3.18 4.14
CA LEU A 54 20.09 -3.95 4.76
C LEU A 54 20.64 -4.95 5.77
N ALA A 55 19.76 -5.34 6.70
CA ALA A 55 20.04 -6.47 7.56
C ALA A 55 20.30 -7.75 6.74
N GLU A 56 21.20 -8.61 7.23
CA GLU A 56 21.59 -9.83 6.53
C GLU A 56 20.40 -10.74 6.23
N ASN A 57 19.40 -10.75 7.12
CA ASN A 57 18.21 -11.57 7.02
C ASN A 57 17.16 -11.07 6.01
N ILE A 58 17.39 -9.95 5.32
CA ILE A 58 16.51 -9.43 4.24
C ILE A 58 17.01 -9.88 2.87
N THR A 59 16.17 -10.43 2.00
CA THR A 59 16.53 -10.81 0.62
C THR A 59 15.53 -10.25 -0.38
N TRP A 60 16.01 -9.92 -1.59
CA TRP A 60 15.17 -9.48 -2.70
C TRP A 60 14.84 -10.64 -3.62
N VAL A 61 13.55 -10.80 -3.94
CA VAL A 61 13.05 -11.87 -4.80
C VAL A 61 12.26 -11.26 -5.95
N THR A 62 12.82 -11.32 -7.16
CA THR A 62 12.12 -10.82 -8.34
C THR A 62 10.98 -11.75 -8.73
N GLN A 63 9.72 -11.31 -8.60
CA GLN A 63 8.54 -12.07 -9.00
C GLN A 63 7.40 -11.15 -9.41
N ASP A 64 6.74 -11.47 -10.52
CA ASP A 64 5.43 -10.89 -10.84
C ASP A 64 4.33 -11.66 -10.09
N ILE A 65 3.63 -10.94 -9.24
CA ILE A 65 2.70 -11.48 -8.26
C ILE A 65 1.31 -11.72 -8.87
N PHE A 66 1.09 -11.20 -10.08
CA PHE A 66 -0.05 -11.54 -10.94
C PHE A 66 0.23 -12.80 -11.78
N SER A 67 1.49 -13.21 -11.88
CA SER A 67 1.90 -14.45 -12.55
C SER A 67 1.94 -15.63 -11.57
N ASP A 68 1.82 -16.84 -12.12
CA ASP A 68 1.89 -18.07 -11.31
C ASP A 68 3.27 -18.16 -10.60
N PRO A 69 3.31 -18.43 -9.29
CA PRO A 69 4.57 -18.46 -8.57
C PRO A 69 5.40 -19.69 -8.99
N PRO A 70 6.73 -19.54 -9.16
CA PRO A 70 7.62 -20.66 -9.45
C PRO A 70 7.66 -21.63 -8.25
N ALA A 71 8.16 -22.84 -8.48
CA ALA A 71 8.08 -23.94 -7.51
C ALA A 71 8.74 -23.60 -6.16
N GLU A 72 9.82 -22.82 -6.20
CA GLU A 72 10.60 -22.40 -5.05
C GLU A 72 9.84 -21.43 -4.14
N LEU A 73 8.81 -20.76 -4.66
CA LEU A 73 7.98 -19.83 -3.90
C LEU A 73 6.67 -20.44 -3.42
N ARG A 74 6.29 -21.63 -3.91
CA ARG A 74 5.06 -22.31 -3.49
C ARG A 74 5.20 -22.83 -2.07
N GLU A 75 4.19 -22.55 -1.25
CA GLU A 75 4.12 -22.96 0.15
C GLU A 75 5.38 -22.64 0.95
N LYS A 76 6.05 -21.54 0.61
CA LYS A 76 7.30 -21.11 1.23
C LYS A 76 7.05 -20.27 2.48
N TYR A 77 5.96 -19.50 2.53
CA TYR A 77 5.79 -18.41 3.49
C TYR A 77 4.78 -18.71 4.59
N ASP A 78 5.14 -18.39 5.84
CA ASP A 78 4.25 -18.46 6.99
C ASP A 78 3.33 -17.23 7.08
N VAL A 79 3.82 -16.05 6.68
CA VAL A 79 3.01 -14.82 6.54
C VAL A 79 3.36 -14.11 5.24
N ILE A 80 2.37 -13.51 4.59
CA ILE A 80 2.54 -12.56 3.49
C ILE A 80 1.85 -11.27 3.90
N HIS A 81 2.59 -10.16 3.93
CA HIS A 81 2.03 -8.83 4.11
C HIS A 81 1.89 -8.12 2.76
N VAL A 82 0.79 -7.41 2.55
CA VAL A 82 0.51 -6.59 1.36
C VAL A 82 0.07 -5.21 1.82
N GLN A 83 0.56 -4.15 1.16
CA GLN A 83 0.20 -2.79 1.50
C GLN A 83 0.14 -1.89 0.28
N LEU A 84 -0.93 -1.08 0.18
CA LEU A 84 -1.11 0.00 -0.80
C LEU A 84 -1.04 -0.45 -2.27
N PHE A 85 -1.49 -1.67 -2.54
CA PHE A 85 -1.43 -2.33 -3.86
C PHE A 85 -2.62 -1.98 -4.74
N ILE A 86 -3.67 -1.35 -4.19
CA ILE A 86 -4.97 -1.17 -4.86
C ILE A 86 -4.89 -0.42 -6.19
N THR A 87 -3.91 0.45 -6.37
CA THR A 87 -3.72 1.24 -7.61
C THR A 87 -3.32 0.38 -8.82
N LEU A 88 -2.77 -0.82 -8.57
CA LEU A 88 -2.29 -1.78 -9.57
C LEU A 88 -3.32 -2.86 -9.91
N ILE A 89 -4.41 -2.92 -9.17
CA ILE A 89 -5.44 -3.93 -9.35
C ILE A 89 -6.31 -3.52 -10.53
N ARG A 90 -6.13 -4.23 -11.64
CA ARG A 90 -6.91 -4.03 -12.86
C ARG A 90 -8.38 -4.33 -12.59
N ASP A 91 -9.25 -3.47 -13.09
CA ASP A 91 -10.72 -3.59 -13.00
C ASP A 91 -11.25 -3.75 -11.56
N GLY A 92 -10.46 -3.35 -10.56
CA GLY A 92 -10.82 -3.51 -9.14
C GLY A 92 -10.91 -4.98 -8.68
N ASN A 93 -10.38 -5.94 -9.44
CA ASN A 93 -10.45 -7.36 -9.10
C ASN A 93 -9.13 -7.90 -8.47
N PRO A 94 -9.06 -8.05 -7.14
CA PRO A 94 -7.86 -8.55 -6.46
C PRO A 94 -7.66 -10.07 -6.57
N VAL A 95 -8.67 -10.81 -7.05
CA VAL A 95 -8.71 -12.28 -6.97
C VAL A 95 -7.53 -12.95 -7.68
N PRO A 96 -7.09 -12.55 -8.89
CA PRO A 96 -5.95 -13.19 -9.55
C PRO A 96 -4.67 -13.10 -8.73
N MET A 97 -4.41 -11.92 -8.17
CA MET A 97 -3.27 -11.66 -7.29
C MET A 97 -3.35 -12.51 -6.02
N LEU A 98 -4.49 -12.45 -5.31
CA LEU A 98 -4.72 -13.21 -4.09
C LEU A 98 -4.52 -14.71 -4.29
N LYS A 99 -5.01 -15.26 -5.41
CA LYS A 99 -4.82 -16.69 -5.73
C LYS A 99 -3.34 -17.07 -5.79
N ASN A 100 -2.49 -16.23 -6.37
CA ASN A 100 -1.05 -16.50 -6.44
C ASN A 100 -0.36 -16.34 -5.09
N LEU A 101 -0.71 -15.31 -4.32
CA LEU A 101 -0.20 -15.13 -2.95
C LEU A 101 -0.58 -16.31 -2.05
N ILE A 102 -1.81 -16.82 -2.16
CA ILE A 102 -2.26 -17.99 -1.40
C ILE A 102 -1.47 -19.26 -1.79
N LYS A 103 -1.08 -19.44 -3.05
CA LYS A 103 -0.18 -20.55 -3.45
C LYS A 103 1.20 -20.45 -2.80
N MET A 104 1.67 -19.23 -2.54
CA MET A 104 2.96 -18.99 -1.90
C MET A 104 2.93 -19.21 -0.39
N LEU A 105 1.75 -19.13 0.24
CA LEU A 105 1.56 -19.42 1.66
C LEU A 105 1.63 -20.92 1.96
N LYS A 106 2.30 -21.28 3.05
CA LYS A 106 2.18 -22.61 3.68
C LYS A 106 0.74 -22.86 4.11
N PRO A 107 0.27 -24.12 4.14
CA PRO A 107 -0.98 -24.46 4.81
C PRO A 107 -1.01 -23.90 6.24
N GLY A 108 -2.09 -23.22 6.60
CA GLY A 108 -2.20 -22.53 7.89
C GLY A 108 -1.47 -21.18 7.99
N GLY A 109 -0.77 -20.73 6.96
CA GLY A 109 -0.11 -19.42 6.89
C GLY A 109 -1.09 -18.24 6.79
N TYR A 110 -0.59 -17.03 7.02
CA TYR A 110 -1.40 -15.82 7.12
C TYR A 110 -1.14 -14.83 5.98
N ILE A 111 -2.17 -14.17 5.51
CA ILE A 111 -2.05 -12.97 4.68
C ILE A 111 -2.55 -11.77 5.48
N SER A 112 -1.82 -10.67 5.47
CA SER A 112 -2.23 -9.39 6.03
C SER A 112 -2.19 -8.34 4.95
N TRP A 113 -3.31 -7.69 4.65
CA TRP A 113 -3.39 -6.69 3.61
C TRP A 113 -3.91 -5.37 4.17
N GLY A 114 -3.04 -4.34 4.17
CA GLY A 114 -3.38 -2.97 4.52
C GLY A 114 -3.68 -2.08 3.31
N GLU A 115 -4.84 -1.42 3.30
CA GLU A 115 -5.20 -0.44 2.27
C GLU A 115 -5.72 0.85 2.90
N TRP A 116 -5.72 1.90 2.08
CA TRP A 116 -6.38 3.16 2.35
C TRP A 116 -7.81 3.11 1.81
N ASP A 117 -8.80 3.37 2.66
CA ASP A 117 -10.19 3.49 2.23
C ASP A 117 -10.49 4.94 1.81
N VAL A 118 -10.22 5.24 0.55
CA VAL A 118 -10.40 6.59 -0.04
C VAL A 118 -11.86 7.06 0.05
N ALA A 119 -12.84 6.15 0.22
CA ALA A 119 -14.24 6.53 0.42
C ALA A 119 -14.48 7.23 1.78
N THR A 120 -13.59 7.02 2.74
CA THR A 120 -13.64 7.64 4.08
C THR A 120 -12.79 8.92 4.17
N TRP A 121 -12.30 9.42 3.03
CA TRP A 121 -11.51 10.63 2.94
C TRP A 121 -12.24 11.83 3.54
N GLU A 122 -11.54 12.55 4.41
CA GLU A 122 -11.98 13.81 4.98
C GLU A 122 -10.85 14.84 4.96
N VAL A 123 -11.16 16.06 4.58
CA VAL A 123 -10.25 17.19 4.76
C VAL A 123 -10.36 17.70 6.20
N ILE A 124 -9.22 17.84 6.87
CA ILE A 124 -9.14 18.38 8.23
C ILE A 124 -8.40 19.71 8.25
N ARG A 125 -8.86 20.65 9.09
CA ARG A 125 -8.30 22.00 9.18
C ARG A 125 -8.29 22.53 10.60
N ALA A 126 -7.26 23.30 10.93
CA ALA A 126 -7.35 24.23 12.04
C ALA A 126 -8.11 25.50 11.61
N PRO A 127 -8.70 26.26 12.55
CA PRO A 127 -9.30 27.57 12.24
C PRO A 127 -8.33 28.55 11.56
N SER A 128 -7.03 28.39 11.77
CA SER A 128 -5.96 29.20 11.17
C SER A 128 -5.51 28.70 9.78
N ALA A 129 -6.29 27.87 9.11
CA ALA A 129 -5.96 27.35 7.79
C ALA A 129 -5.91 28.45 6.72
N SER A 130 -4.90 28.37 5.85
CA SER A 130 -4.65 29.34 4.77
C SER A 130 -5.77 29.35 3.73
N SER A 131 -6.35 28.19 3.46
CA SER A 131 -7.52 27.99 2.60
C SER A 131 -8.67 27.41 3.42
N GLN A 132 -9.88 27.86 3.12
CA GLN A 132 -11.11 27.37 3.74
C GLN A 132 -11.93 26.46 2.81
N THR A 133 -11.43 26.18 1.60
CA THR A 133 -12.14 25.40 0.58
C THR A 133 -11.56 24.00 0.46
N ASN A 134 -12.37 22.94 0.45
CA ASN A 134 -11.88 21.57 0.21
C ASN A 134 -11.45 21.32 -1.24
N GLY A 135 -11.82 22.20 -2.17
CA GLY A 135 -11.74 21.97 -3.62
C GLY A 135 -10.37 21.49 -4.10
N GLU A 136 -9.28 22.14 -3.70
CA GLU A 136 -7.92 21.79 -4.10
C GLU A 136 -7.53 20.34 -3.76
N LEU A 137 -7.84 19.88 -2.54
CA LEU A 137 -7.53 18.52 -2.09
C LEU A 137 -8.47 17.50 -2.74
N GLU A 138 -9.76 17.84 -2.87
CA GLU A 138 -10.75 16.95 -3.50
C GLU A 138 -10.48 16.77 -4.99
N GLU A 139 -10.06 17.83 -5.68
CA GLU A 139 -9.72 17.77 -7.10
C GLU A 139 -8.44 16.96 -7.33
N LEU A 140 -7.40 17.18 -6.52
CA LEU A 140 -6.18 16.36 -6.61
C LEU A 140 -6.48 14.89 -6.26
N LYS A 141 -7.34 14.63 -5.26
CA LYS A 141 -7.79 13.27 -4.88
C LYS A 141 -8.48 12.60 -6.05
N GLU A 142 -9.47 13.25 -6.65
CA GLU A 142 -10.20 12.71 -7.78
C GLU A 142 -9.28 12.46 -8.97
N TYR A 143 -8.45 13.45 -9.32
CA TYR A 143 -7.58 13.37 -10.49
C TYR A 143 -6.55 12.25 -10.37
N THR A 144 -5.92 12.09 -9.21
CA THR A 144 -4.90 11.04 -8.99
C THR A 144 -5.53 9.66 -8.82
N SER A 145 -6.67 9.55 -8.14
CA SER A 145 -7.36 8.27 -7.91
C SER A 145 -7.91 7.67 -9.21
N THR A 146 -8.33 8.53 -10.13
CA THR A 146 -8.89 8.15 -11.44
C THR A 146 -7.85 8.09 -12.57
N LEU A 147 -6.58 8.34 -12.26
CA LEU A 147 -5.50 8.51 -13.24
C LEU A 147 -5.86 9.49 -14.37
N GLY A 148 -6.23 10.72 -14.01
CA GLY A 148 -6.60 11.75 -14.97
C GLY A 148 -8.01 11.58 -15.52
N LYS A 149 -8.94 11.05 -14.70
CA LYS A 149 -10.36 10.81 -15.06
C LYS A 149 -10.53 9.77 -16.18
N THR A 150 -9.52 8.92 -16.42
CA THR A 150 -9.58 7.90 -17.47
C THR A 150 -10.18 6.58 -16.99
N ARG A 151 -10.30 6.39 -15.67
CA ARG A 151 -10.92 5.20 -15.06
C ARG A 151 -11.66 5.58 -13.78
N PRO A 152 -12.62 4.75 -13.32
CA PRO A 152 -13.16 4.89 -11.98
C PRO A 152 -12.05 4.84 -10.92
N GLY A 153 -12.22 5.58 -9.82
CA GLY A 153 -11.32 5.54 -8.68
C GLY A 153 -11.30 4.15 -8.01
N PRO A 154 -10.31 3.86 -7.14
CA PRO A 154 -10.23 2.59 -6.46
C PRO A 154 -11.46 2.37 -5.58
N SER A 155 -12.24 1.33 -5.86
CA SER A 155 -13.28 0.84 -4.96
C SER A 155 -12.65 -0.02 -3.87
N PHE A 156 -13.04 0.20 -2.61
CA PHE A 156 -12.50 -0.54 -1.48
C PHE A 156 -12.69 -2.07 -1.63
N ILE A 157 -11.63 -2.83 -1.36
CA ILE A 157 -11.66 -4.30 -1.34
C ILE A 157 -12.24 -4.75 0.01
N SER A 158 -13.56 -4.70 0.18
CA SER A 158 -14.22 -5.42 1.28
C SER A 158 -14.57 -6.86 0.91
N SER A 159 -14.64 -7.17 -0.38
CA SER A 159 -15.32 -8.35 -0.91
C SER A 159 -14.41 -9.41 -1.55
N GLY A 160 -13.08 -9.24 -1.51
CA GLY A 160 -12.14 -10.02 -2.32
C GLY A 160 -11.44 -11.23 -1.69
N PHE A 161 -11.49 -11.41 -0.36
CA PHE A 161 -10.73 -12.45 0.35
C PHE A 161 -11.36 -13.84 0.31
N ASN A 162 -11.60 -14.35 -0.89
CA ASN A 162 -12.02 -15.74 -1.09
C ASN A 162 -10.80 -16.68 -1.01
N GLY A 163 -10.96 -17.83 -0.35
CA GLY A 163 -9.89 -18.83 -0.21
C GLY A 163 -9.05 -18.72 1.07
N VAL A 164 -9.38 -17.80 1.96
CA VAL A 164 -8.82 -17.72 3.33
C VAL A 164 -9.94 -17.82 4.37
N SER A 165 -9.58 -18.31 5.56
CA SER A 165 -10.45 -18.42 6.73
C SER A 165 -10.07 -17.37 7.79
N LYS A 166 -10.92 -17.21 8.82
CA LYS A 166 -10.67 -16.34 9.99
C LYS A 166 -10.31 -14.91 9.61
N VAL A 167 -11.18 -14.29 8.80
CA VAL A 167 -10.99 -12.92 8.33
C VAL A 167 -11.18 -11.94 9.50
N ILE A 168 -10.12 -11.24 9.89
CA ILE A 168 -10.18 -10.10 10.82
C ILE A 168 -10.03 -8.84 9.98
N VAL A 169 -10.96 -7.90 10.15
CA VAL A 169 -10.89 -6.59 9.52
C VAL A 169 -10.75 -5.56 10.63
N ASP A 170 -9.62 -4.86 10.64
CA ASP A 170 -9.38 -3.70 11.50
C ASP A 170 -9.49 -2.43 10.66
N ARG A 171 -10.28 -1.47 11.13
CA ARG A 171 -10.51 -0.17 10.48
C ARG A 171 -10.23 0.93 11.47
N GLN A 172 -9.25 1.76 11.16
CA GLN A 172 -8.85 2.87 12.03
C GLN A 172 -8.43 4.07 11.20
N LYS A 173 -8.87 5.26 11.60
CA LYS A 173 -8.27 6.51 11.12
C LYS A 173 -6.85 6.65 11.65
N PHE A 174 -6.02 7.38 10.92
CA PHE A 174 -4.74 7.81 11.45
C PHE A 174 -4.95 8.84 12.56
N SER A 175 -4.03 8.89 13.53
CA SER A 175 -4.09 9.95 14.53
C SER A 175 -3.80 11.30 13.88
N THR A 176 -4.44 12.36 14.36
CA THR A 176 -4.35 13.70 13.75
C THR A 176 -2.92 14.24 13.77
N GLU A 177 -2.12 13.83 14.75
CA GLU A 177 -0.71 14.21 14.91
C GLU A 177 0.16 13.86 13.70
N ILE A 178 -0.24 12.87 12.90
CA ILE A 178 0.50 12.46 11.69
C ILE A 178 -0.18 12.90 10.39
N ALA A 179 -1.31 13.61 10.44
CA ALA A 179 -2.08 13.96 9.24
C ALA A 179 -1.30 14.84 8.25
N THR A 180 -0.46 15.75 8.74
CA THR A 180 0.42 16.56 7.86
C THR A 180 1.41 15.67 7.10
N LEU A 181 1.95 14.63 7.76
CA LEU A 181 2.85 13.66 7.14
C LEU A 181 2.11 12.82 6.08
N LEU A 182 0.84 12.46 6.33
CA LEU A 182 0.01 11.81 5.31
C LEU A 182 -0.14 12.70 4.08
N LEU A 183 -0.36 14.01 4.28
CA LEU A 183 -0.44 14.95 3.19
C LEU A 183 0.88 15.07 2.41
N ASP A 184 2.02 15.18 3.10
CA ASP A 184 3.35 15.21 2.46
C ASP A 184 3.58 13.97 1.59
N THR A 185 3.30 12.81 2.19
CA THR A 185 3.43 11.52 1.52
C THR A 185 2.54 11.49 0.28
N TRP A 186 1.27 11.86 0.39
CA TRP A 186 0.37 11.84 -0.77
C TRP A 186 0.69 12.89 -1.85
N ILE A 187 1.22 14.05 -1.49
CA ILE A 187 1.73 15.03 -2.47
C ILE A 187 2.87 14.42 -3.28
N MET A 188 3.84 13.78 -2.62
CA MET A 188 4.90 13.06 -3.30
C MET A 188 4.34 11.93 -4.19
N ALA A 189 3.28 11.25 -3.76
CA ALA A 189 2.59 10.22 -4.55
C ALA A 189 1.99 10.76 -5.83
N SER A 190 1.36 11.91 -5.69
CA SER A 190 0.76 12.60 -6.80
C SER A 190 1.82 13.02 -7.83
N GLN A 191 3.03 13.40 -7.38
CA GLN A 191 4.16 13.71 -8.27
C GLN A 191 4.64 12.47 -9.04
N GLU A 192 4.79 11.33 -8.36
CA GLU A 192 5.18 10.07 -9.00
C GLU A 192 4.11 9.59 -10.00
N ILE A 193 2.82 9.75 -9.68
CA ILE A 193 1.72 9.44 -10.60
C ILE A 193 1.77 10.37 -11.82
N ALA A 194 2.02 11.66 -11.61
CA ALA A 194 2.15 12.61 -12.70
C ALA A 194 3.27 12.21 -13.68
N ALA A 195 4.47 11.93 -13.16
CA ALA A 195 5.64 11.61 -13.96
C ALA A 195 5.59 10.21 -14.62
N ASN A 196 5.25 9.18 -13.86
CA ASN A 196 5.37 7.80 -14.34
C ASN A 196 4.12 7.27 -15.04
N VAL A 197 2.98 7.95 -14.87
CA VAL A 197 1.69 7.49 -15.43
C VAL A 197 1.08 8.55 -16.33
N LEU A 198 0.79 9.74 -15.80
CA LEU A 198 -0.02 10.73 -16.52
C LEU A 198 0.71 11.38 -17.70
N ASP A 199 2.02 11.62 -17.60
CA ASP A 199 2.82 12.08 -18.73
C ASP A 199 2.73 11.11 -19.91
N GLY A 200 2.76 9.81 -19.63
CA GLY A 200 2.67 8.74 -20.63
C GLY A 200 1.30 8.65 -21.30
N LEU A 201 0.24 9.14 -20.67
CA LEU A 201 -1.11 9.22 -21.27
C LEU A 201 -1.22 10.36 -22.30
N GLY A 202 -0.29 11.31 -22.28
CA GLY A 202 -0.29 12.46 -23.19
C GLY A 202 -1.35 13.50 -22.87
N GLY A 203 -1.50 14.50 -23.75
CA GLY A 203 -2.50 15.56 -23.61
C GLY A 203 -2.25 16.54 -22.45
N GLY A 204 -1.04 16.56 -21.89
CA GLY A 204 -0.68 17.46 -20.78
C GLY A 204 -1.23 17.02 -19.41
N GLN A 205 -1.70 15.77 -19.26
CA GLN A 205 -2.30 15.30 -18.01
C GLN A 205 -1.35 15.36 -16.82
N GLY A 206 -0.06 15.07 -17.03
CA GLY A 206 0.94 15.23 -15.97
C GLY A 206 1.11 16.68 -15.52
N ASP A 207 1.02 17.65 -16.44
CA ASP A 207 1.10 19.07 -16.11
C ASP A 207 -0.11 19.55 -15.32
N VAL A 208 -1.32 19.04 -15.65
CA VAL A 208 -2.52 19.28 -14.85
C VAL A 208 -2.34 18.77 -13.42
N ALA A 209 -1.85 17.53 -13.26
CA ALA A 209 -1.59 16.98 -11.92
C ALA A 209 -0.56 17.82 -11.15
N ARG A 210 0.53 18.25 -11.79
CA ARG A 210 1.55 19.12 -11.18
C ARG A 210 0.97 20.46 -10.74
N ALA A 211 0.11 21.08 -11.55
CA ALA A 211 -0.56 22.33 -11.19
C ALA A 211 -1.45 22.19 -9.95
N LEU A 212 -2.23 21.08 -9.87
CA LEU A 212 -3.04 20.76 -8.69
C LEU A 212 -2.16 20.51 -7.45
N ILE A 213 -1.05 19.80 -7.60
CA ILE A 213 -0.08 19.56 -6.52
C ILE A 213 0.50 20.88 -6.00
N GLU A 214 0.88 21.79 -6.90
CA GLU A 214 1.39 23.10 -6.51
C GLU A 214 0.33 23.95 -5.79
N GLU A 215 -0.93 23.89 -6.21
CA GLU A 215 -2.03 24.57 -5.55
C GLU A 215 -2.24 24.06 -4.12
N VAL A 216 -2.33 22.75 -3.95
CA VAL A 216 -2.37 22.11 -2.62
C VAL A 216 -1.14 22.53 -1.80
N GLY A 217 0.04 22.51 -2.41
CA GLY A 217 1.29 22.94 -1.78
C GLY A 217 1.28 24.38 -1.26
N ARG A 218 0.66 25.32 -2.00
CA ARG A 218 0.50 26.72 -1.57
C ARG A 218 -0.51 26.87 -0.43
N ASN A 219 -1.56 26.07 -0.42
CA ASN A 219 -2.72 26.28 0.44
C ASN A 219 -2.80 25.36 1.67
N ARG A 220 -1.89 24.38 1.78
CA ARG A 220 -1.87 23.36 2.86
C ARG A 220 -1.58 23.87 4.28
N GLY A 221 -1.33 25.16 4.49
CA GLY A 221 -1.07 25.72 5.82
C GLY A 221 -2.21 25.36 6.78
N ASN A 222 -1.88 24.63 7.86
CA ASN A 222 -2.84 24.08 8.84
C ASN A 222 -4.01 23.27 8.24
N THR A 223 -3.79 22.67 7.06
CA THR A 223 -4.76 21.83 6.35
C THR A 223 -4.11 20.48 6.04
N ALA A 224 -4.85 19.40 6.25
CA ALA A 224 -4.46 18.05 5.87
C ALA A 224 -5.70 17.26 5.44
N PHE A 225 -5.53 15.96 5.20
CA PHE A 225 -6.63 15.03 5.10
C PHE A 225 -6.42 13.85 6.05
N ASN A 226 -7.49 13.12 6.31
CA ASN A 226 -7.46 11.84 6.98
C ASN A 226 -8.38 10.86 6.24
N LEU A 227 -8.20 9.58 6.54
CA LEU A 227 -9.00 8.47 6.03
C LEU A 227 -8.76 7.24 6.90
N GLU A 228 -9.63 6.26 6.78
CA GLU A 228 -9.42 4.97 7.40
C GLU A 228 -8.33 4.19 6.66
N ARG A 229 -7.41 3.64 7.44
CA ARG A 229 -6.63 2.47 7.06
C ARG A 229 -7.45 1.25 7.39
N VAL A 230 -7.49 0.31 6.45
CA VAL A 230 -8.15 -0.99 6.66
C VAL A 230 -7.11 -2.08 6.53
N VAL A 231 -7.01 -2.94 7.55
CA VAL A 231 -6.13 -4.10 7.53
C VAL A 231 -7.00 -5.35 7.58
N THR A 232 -6.92 -6.16 6.54
CA THR A 232 -7.58 -7.47 6.47
C THR A 232 -6.57 -8.57 6.71
N ILE A 233 -6.80 -9.42 7.70
CA ILE A 233 -5.98 -10.60 7.96
C ILE A 233 -6.79 -11.84 7.62
N GLY A 234 -6.24 -12.70 6.77
CA GLY A 234 -6.78 -14.01 6.44
C GLY A 234 -5.79 -15.13 6.73
N ARG A 235 -6.29 -16.34 6.93
CA ARG A 235 -5.47 -17.54 7.12
C ARG A 235 -5.75 -18.58 6.03
N LYS A 236 -4.71 -19.03 5.32
CA LYS A 236 -4.82 -20.19 4.41
C LYS A 236 -5.30 -21.41 5.22
N PRO A 237 -6.26 -22.21 4.71
CA PRO A 237 -6.63 -23.48 5.33
C PRO A 237 -5.43 -24.40 5.56
N LEU A 238 -5.60 -25.38 6.45
CA LEU A 238 -4.56 -26.38 6.74
C LEU A 238 -4.51 -27.51 5.69
N ASP A 239 -5.49 -27.54 4.80
CA ASP A 239 -5.84 -28.64 3.90
C ASP A 239 -5.42 -28.33 2.46
#